data_AF-A0A661BA56-F1
#
_entry.id   AF-A0A661BA56-F1
#
_cell.length_a   1.000
_cell.length_b   1.000
_cell.length_c   1.000
_cell.angle_alpha   90.00
_cell.angle_beta   90.00
_cell.angle_gamma   90.00
#
_symmetry.space_group_name_H-M   'P 1'
#
loop_
_entity.id
_entity.type
_entity.pdbx_description
1 polymer ?
#
loop_
_entity_poly.entity_id
_entity_poly.type
_entity_poly.pdbx_seq_one_letter_code
_entity_poly.pdbx_strand_id
1 'polypeptide(L)'
;MKCRLLKFILIGIFALSLHAQQIKRNDAIRIALRSIKIAQDEATILSPVPRDSFRLRLVDVALANPTKLPDIADSLLAELSGKTYYKLIKSLAKILDLSPKQPVVAKKIAKHPWDNYPKMSPKIKRTLSAIYDAILTSTDNLTIAYSKLDSAQLDTVLTMPIELLSPFERRIDNQINAATALEKDIVELEQENREVRFFELAQRVNQQKIFDAAKLVFQTTLNAISQLKTVTSISGTLTVPDTMAFGDIIYYAETEIGPVIVGGVGPTFYLGPFAIIIDLGGDDNYLYHAGGTTPKIPVAISIDLGGNDLYWSDDKFSFGSALGGVGILYDAEGNDIYRVNNMSLGCGIFGWGI
;
A
#
# COMPACT_ATOMS: atom_id res chain seq x y z
N MET A 1 6.75 61.54 -18.94
CA MET A 1 5.49 61.04 -18.36
C MET A 1 5.44 59.53 -18.12
N LYS A 2 6.01 58.67 -18.98
CA LYS A 2 5.93 57.19 -18.83
C LYS A 2 6.67 56.60 -17.60
N CYS A 3 7.69 57.27 -17.05
CA CYS A 3 8.47 56.74 -15.91
C CYS A 3 7.88 57.07 -14.52
N ARG A 4 6.97 58.05 -14.42
CA ARG A 4 6.26 58.35 -13.15
C ARG A 4 5.04 57.45 -12.92
N LEU A 5 4.37 57.03 -14.00
CA LEU A 5 3.23 56.11 -13.92
C LEU A 5 3.65 54.70 -13.44
N LEU A 6 4.83 54.23 -13.85
CA LEU A 6 5.37 52.92 -13.44
C LEU A 6 5.76 52.87 -11.96
N LYS A 7 6.25 53.99 -11.38
CA LYS A 7 6.55 54.10 -9.95
C LYS A 7 5.29 54.11 -9.08
N PHE A 8 4.19 54.72 -9.55
CA PHE A 8 2.90 54.69 -8.84
C PHE A 8 2.25 53.30 -8.87
N ILE A 9 2.39 52.56 -9.98
CA ILE A 9 1.87 51.18 -10.09
C ILE A 9 2.68 50.22 -9.21
N LEU A 10 4.01 50.35 -9.15
CA LEU A 10 4.82 49.52 -8.24
C LEU A 10 4.58 49.82 -6.76
N ILE A 11 4.38 51.08 -6.38
CA ILE A 11 4.03 51.45 -4.99
C ILE A 11 2.61 50.98 -4.64
N GLY A 12 1.66 50.98 -5.59
CA GLY A 12 0.33 50.42 -5.41
C GLY A 12 0.32 48.90 -5.22
N ILE A 13 1.16 48.16 -5.95
CA ILE A 13 1.30 46.71 -5.81
C ILE A 13 2.03 46.34 -4.50
N PHE A 14 3.02 47.14 -4.08
CA PHE A 14 3.67 46.97 -2.77
C PHE A 14 2.77 47.38 -1.59
N ALA A 15 1.90 48.37 -1.75
CA ALA A 15 0.93 48.75 -0.72
C ALA A 15 -0.20 47.71 -0.55
N LEU A 16 -0.56 46.99 -1.62
CA LEU A 16 -1.48 45.86 -1.58
C LEU A 16 -0.86 44.61 -0.91
N SER A 17 0.46 44.41 -1.02
CA SER A 17 1.16 43.33 -0.32
C SER A 17 1.51 43.65 1.15
N LEU A 18 1.51 44.94 1.53
CA LEU A 18 1.78 45.38 2.91
C LEU A 18 0.53 45.53 3.79
N HIS A 19 -0.68 45.29 3.26
CA HIS A 19 -1.94 45.34 4.01
C HIS A 19 -2.95 44.25 3.64
N ALA A 20 -2.52 43.17 2.97
CA ALA A 20 -3.32 41.96 2.88
C ALA A 20 -3.40 41.32 4.27
N GLN A 21 -4.33 41.83 5.10
CA GLN A 21 -4.78 41.15 6.30
C GLN A 21 -5.06 39.71 5.89
N GLN A 22 -4.37 38.75 6.49
CA GLN A 22 -4.55 37.34 6.18
C GLN A 22 -6.03 37.00 6.45
N ILE A 23 -6.82 36.93 5.39
CA ILE A 23 -8.26 36.72 5.48
C ILE A 23 -8.43 35.36 6.17
N LYS A 24 -9.14 35.33 7.29
CA LYS A 24 -9.41 34.07 7.98
C LYS A 24 -10.17 33.14 7.03
N ARG A 25 -9.85 31.85 7.06
CA ARG A 25 -10.44 30.82 6.18
C ARG A 25 -11.96 30.95 6.02
N ASN A 26 -12.67 31.12 7.14
CA ASN A 26 -14.13 31.25 7.14
C ASN A 26 -14.62 32.54 6.47
N ASP A 27 -13.86 33.62 6.56
CA ASP A 27 -14.20 34.89 5.92
C ASP A 27 -13.94 34.81 4.41
N ALA A 28 -12.86 34.14 3.99
CA ALA A 28 -12.58 33.88 2.58
C ALA A 28 -13.68 33.03 1.91
N ILE A 29 -14.10 31.94 2.56
CA ILE A 29 -15.21 31.10 2.07
C ILE A 29 -16.51 31.92 1.97
N ARG A 30 -16.82 32.72 2.99
CA ARG A 30 -18.02 33.57 2.99
C ARG A 30 -18.01 34.60 1.87
N ILE A 31 -16.85 35.23 1.61
CA ILE A 31 -16.67 36.20 0.52
C ILE A 31 -16.88 35.51 -0.83
N ALA A 32 -16.28 34.34 -1.04
CA ALA A 32 -16.43 33.56 -2.28
C ALA A 32 -17.89 33.16 -2.52
N LEU A 33 -18.58 32.59 -1.52
CA LEU A 33 -19.99 32.20 -1.64
C LEU A 33 -20.91 33.39 -1.96
N ARG A 34 -20.66 34.54 -1.32
CA ARG A 34 -21.39 35.79 -1.63
C ARG A 34 -21.19 36.24 -3.09
N SER A 35 -19.98 36.10 -3.63
CA SER A 35 -19.70 36.50 -5.03
C SER A 35 -20.45 35.66 -6.06
N ILE A 36 -20.77 34.40 -5.74
CA ILE A 36 -21.56 33.51 -6.60
C ILE A 36 -23.03 33.39 -6.17
N LYS A 37 -23.46 34.17 -5.17
CA LYS A 37 -24.84 34.24 -4.64
C LYS A 37 -25.41 32.91 -4.13
N ILE A 38 -24.56 32.09 -3.51
CA ILE A 38 -24.96 30.81 -2.89
C ILE A 38 -24.89 30.95 -1.37
N ALA A 39 -25.91 30.50 -0.64
CA ALA A 39 -25.83 30.43 0.81
C ALA A 39 -24.94 29.25 1.26
N GLN A 40 -24.34 29.35 2.44
CA GLN A 40 -23.37 28.35 2.89
C GLN A 40 -23.98 26.95 3.10
N ASP A 41 -25.24 26.91 3.52
CA ASP A 41 -26.08 25.72 3.69
C ASP A 41 -26.67 25.18 2.37
N GLU A 42 -26.71 26.00 1.32
CA GLU A 42 -27.10 25.59 -0.04
C GLU A 42 -25.94 25.03 -0.86
N ALA A 43 -24.70 25.27 -0.43
CA ALA A 43 -23.49 24.82 -1.11
C ALA A 43 -23.29 23.31 -0.90
N THR A 44 -23.96 22.48 -1.69
CA THR A 44 -23.73 21.04 -1.82
C THR A 44 -23.42 20.69 -3.27
N ILE A 45 -22.52 19.72 -3.47
CA ILE A 45 -22.23 19.10 -4.78
C ILE A 45 -22.46 17.59 -4.75
N LEU A 46 -23.07 17.09 -3.67
CA LEU A 46 -23.44 15.69 -3.58
C LEU A 46 -24.56 15.39 -4.58
N SER A 47 -24.24 14.54 -5.56
CA SER A 47 -25.21 14.06 -6.55
C SER A 47 -26.35 13.29 -5.86
N PRO A 48 -27.61 13.41 -6.34
CA PRO A 48 -28.72 12.58 -5.87
C PRO A 48 -28.57 11.10 -6.27
N VAL A 49 -27.60 10.77 -7.13
CA VAL A 49 -27.30 9.38 -7.51
C VAL A 49 -26.85 8.59 -6.27
N PRO A 50 -27.38 7.38 -6.05
CA PRO A 50 -26.97 6.52 -4.95
C PRO A 50 -25.46 6.35 -4.86
N ARG A 51 -24.95 6.26 -3.63
CA ARG A 51 -23.54 5.98 -3.36
C ARG A 51 -23.16 4.62 -3.96
N ASP A 52 -22.15 4.61 -4.83
CA ASP A 52 -21.55 3.37 -5.31
C ASP A 52 -20.65 2.72 -4.23
N SER A 53 -20.25 1.47 -4.45
CA SER A 53 -19.47 0.70 -3.47
C SER A 53 -18.01 1.17 -3.31
N PHE A 54 -17.51 2.03 -4.20
CA PHE A 54 -16.14 2.57 -4.20
C PHE A 54 -16.06 3.99 -3.62
N ARG A 55 -17.19 4.70 -3.53
CA ARG A 55 -17.26 6.03 -2.89
C ARG A 55 -17.37 5.90 -1.37
N LEU A 56 -16.28 6.24 -0.68
CA LEU A 56 -16.22 6.26 0.79
C LEU A 56 -17.25 7.25 1.39
N ARG A 57 -17.82 6.93 2.56
CA ARG A 57 -18.75 7.84 3.27
C ARG A 57 -18.13 9.20 3.57
N LEU A 58 -16.82 9.24 3.80
CA LEU A 58 -16.10 10.50 4.01
C LEU A 58 -16.21 11.43 2.79
N VAL A 59 -16.23 10.87 1.57
CA VAL A 59 -16.43 11.63 0.34
C VAL A 59 -17.85 12.18 0.30
N ASP A 60 -18.87 11.42 0.68
CA ASP A 60 -20.25 11.95 0.79
C ASP A 60 -20.34 13.13 1.75
N VAL A 61 -19.69 13.02 2.92
CA VAL A 61 -19.65 14.11 3.92
C VAL A 61 -19.00 15.36 3.32
N ALA A 62 -17.89 15.19 2.59
CA ALA A 62 -17.20 16.27 1.91
C ALA A 62 -18.02 16.91 0.78
N LEU A 63 -18.66 16.11 -0.07
CA LEU A 63 -19.48 16.58 -1.19
C LEU A 63 -20.79 17.24 -0.72
N ALA A 64 -21.36 16.77 0.40
CA ALA A 64 -22.52 17.40 1.02
C ALA A 64 -22.16 18.71 1.74
N ASN A 65 -20.90 18.89 2.13
CA ASN A 65 -20.43 20.04 2.91
C ASN A 65 -19.10 20.59 2.35
N PRO A 66 -19.01 21.00 1.07
CA PRO A 66 -17.77 21.45 0.44
C PRO A 66 -17.11 22.64 1.17
N THR A 67 -17.92 23.49 1.82
CA THR A 67 -17.43 24.62 2.61
C THR A 67 -16.71 24.20 3.90
N LYS A 68 -16.87 22.93 4.31
CA LYS A 68 -16.22 22.30 5.46
C LYS A 68 -15.02 21.43 5.08
N LEU A 69 -14.70 21.31 3.80
CA LEU A 69 -13.59 20.48 3.32
C LEU A 69 -12.25 20.76 4.04
N PRO A 70 -11.88 22.02 4.33
CA PRO A 70 -10.66 22.29 5.11
C PRO A 70 -10.74 21.78 6.56
N ASP A 71 -11.89 21.92 7.23
CA ASP A 71 -12.09 21.42 8.60
C ASP A 71 -12.03 19.87 8.64
N ILE A 72 -12.57 19.22 7.59
CA ILE A 72 -12.50 17.77 7.41
C ILE A 72 -11.05 17.34 7.21
N ALA A 73 -10.29 18.04 6.37
CA ALA A 73 -8.87 17.77 6.14
C ALA A 73 -8.04 17.93 7.43
N ASP A 74 -8.26 19.01 8.19
CA ASP A 74 -7.60 19.23 9.49
C ASP A 74 -7.92 18.08 10.47
N SER A 75 -9.18 17.64 10.50
CA SER A 75 -9.63 16.54 11.37
C SER A 75 -9.00 15.20 10.98
N LEU A 76 -8.87 14.92 9.67
CA LEU A 76 -8.18 13.73 9.18
C LEU A 76 -6.70 13.75 9.54
N LEU A 77 -6.04 14.90 9.36
CA LEU A 77 -4.64 15.07 9.73
C LEU A 77 -4.45 14.81 11.24
N ALA A 78 -5.29 15.39 12.09
CA ALA A 78 -5.25 15.15 13.53
C ALA A 78 -5.52 13.67 13.89
N GLU A 79 -6.41 13.01 13.15
CA GLU A 79 -6.73 11.59 13.34
C GLU A 79 -5.69 10.63 12.74
N LEU A 80 -4.71 11.10 11.98
CA LEU A 80 -3.63 10.25 11.46
C LEU A 80 -2.28 10.56 12.13
N SER A 81 -2.10 11.78 12.64
CA SER A 81 -0.82 12.24 13.20
C SER A 81 -0.49 11.68 14.58
N GLY A 82 0.79 11.38 14.82
CA GLY A 82 1.33 11.08 16.16
C GLY A 82 0.80 9.81 16.82
N LYS A 83 0.16 8.92 16.05
CA LYS A 83 -0.39 7.66 16.57
C LYS A 83 0.64 6.53 16.45
N THR A 84 0.56 5.59 17.39
CA THR A 84 1.23 4.29 17.21
C THR A 84 0.62 3.55 16.04
N TYR A 85 1.37 2.67 15.38
CA TYR A 85 0.90 1.88 14.24
C TYR A 85 -0.43 1.14 14.52
N TYR A 86 -0.60 0.59 15.73
CA TYR A 86 -1.86 -0.07 16.13
C TYR A 86 -3.07 0.89 16.15
N LYS A 87 -2.87 2.13 16.62
CA LYS A 87 -3.94 3.13 16.63
C LYS A 87 -4.20 3.65 15.22
N LEU A 88 -3.15 3.85 14.42
CA LEU A 88 -3.24 4.30 13.04
C LEU A 88 -4.09 3.36 12.18
N ILE A 89 -3.82 2.04 12.21
CA ILE A 89 -4.61 1.08 11.41
C ILE A 89 -6.09 1.05 11.80
N LYS A 90 -6.41 1.29 13.08
CA LYS A 90 -7.81 1.39 13.56
C LYS A 90 -8.50 2.67 13.05
N SER A 91 -7.77 3.78 12.98
CA SER A 91 -8.26 5.05 12.43
C SER A 91 -8.47 4.94 10.91
N LEU A 92 -7.50 4.39 10.19
CA LEU A 92 -7.60 4.13 8.75
C LEU A 92 -8.78 3.23 8.39
N ALA A 93 -9.01 2.16 9.15
CA ALA A 93 -10.16 1.27 8.93
C ALA A 93 -11.48 2.05 8.91
N LYS A 94 -11.69 2.99 9.85
CA LYS A 94 -12.90 3.79 9.89
C LYS A 94 -13.03 4.74 8.68
N ILE A 95 -11.92 5.36 8.28
CA ILE A 95 -11.87 6.26 7.11
C ILE A 95 -12.23 5.51 5.83
N LEU A 96 -11.80 4.26 5.73
CA LEU A 96 -12.04 3.36 4.59
C LEU A 96 -13.36 2.59 4.68
N ASP A 97 -14.27 2.96 5.59
CA ASP A 97 -15.55 2.28 5.82
C ASP A 97 -15.46 0.80 6.24
N LEU A 98 -14.34 0.41 6.81
CA LEU A 98 -14.06 -0.93 7.32
C LEU A 98 -14.33 -1.01 8.83
N SER A 99 -14.68 -2.21 9.29
CA SER A 99 -15.01 -2.52 10.68
C SER A 99 -13.87 -3.27 11.37
N PRO A 100 -13.02 -2.60 12.17
CA PRO A 100 -11.87 -3.25 12.78
C PRO A 100 -12.27 -4.22 13.90
N LYS A 101 -12.15 -5.53 13.65
CA LYS A 101 -12.31 -6.60 14.67
C LYS A 101 -10.96 -7.03 15.24
N GLN A 102 -10.93 -7.57 16.46
CA GLN A 102 -9.67 -8.12 16.98
C GLN A 102 -9.25 -9.33 16.13
N PRO A 103 -7.99 -9.38 15.65
CA PRO A 103 -7.55 -10.49 14.85
C PRO A 103 -7.40 -11.74 15.72
N VAL A 104 -7.75 -12.89 15.15
CA VAL A 104 -7.61 -14.20 15.79
C VAL A 104 -6.87 -15.10 14.82
N VAL A 105 -5.76 -15.68 15.27
CA VAL A 105 -5.04 -16.73 14.53
C VAL A 105 -5.86 -18.00 14.64
N ALA A 106 -6.50 -18.40 13.54
CA ALA A 106 -7.38 -19.56 13.50
C ALA A 106 -6.62 -20.87 13.23
N LYS A 107 -5.51 -20.80 12.46
CA LYS A 107 -4.67 -21.94 12.13
C LYS A 107 -3.32 -21.81 12.84
N LYS A 108 -2.97 -22.80 13.66
CA LYS A 108 -1.64 -22.96 14.25
C LYS A 108 -1.08 -24.31 13.83
N ILE A 109 0.06 -24.34 13.18
CA ILE A 109 0.69 -25.61 12.82
C ILE A 109 1.36 -26.21 14.06
N ALA A 110 1.25 -27.54 14.21
CA ALA A 110 1.83 -28.27 15.33
C ALA A 110 3.38 -28.35 15.29
N LYS A 111 3.97 -28.33 14.10
CA LYS A 111 5.41 -28.38 13.87
C LYS A 111 5.82 -27.52 12.68
N HIS A 112 6.70 -26.55 12.90
CA HIS A 112 7.27 -25.70 11.85
C HIS A 112 8.61 -26.29 11.36
N PRO A 113 9.03 -25.99 10.11
CA PRO A 113 10.29 -26.49 9.55
C PRO A 113 11.55 -26.16 10.37
N TRP A 114 11.54 -25.05 11.12
CA TRP A 114 12.68 -24.55 11.90
C TRP A 114 12.68 -24.96 13.38
N ASP A 115 11.67 -25.67 13.88
CA ASP A 115 11.52 -25.96 15.31
C ASP A 115 12.78 -26.59 15.92
N ASN A 116 13.36 -27.55 15.19
CA ASN A 116 14.54 -28.30 15.61
C ASN A 116 15.85 -27.74 15.05
N TYR A 117 15.84 -26.57 14.38
CA TYR A 117 17.05 -26.04 13.75
C TYR A 117 18.01 -25.47 14.82
N PRO A 118 19.24 -26.03 14.98
CA PRO A 118 20.05 -25.75 16.16
C PRO A 118 20.73 -24.38 16.14
N LYS A 119 20.98 -23.80 14.96
CA LYS A 119 21.71 -22.52 14.82
C LYS A 119 20.81 -21.28 14.97
N MET A 120 19.50 -21.45 15.14
CA MET A 120 18.56 -20.34 15.28
C MET A 120 18.08 -20.21 16.73
N SER A 121 18.07 -18.99 17.25
CA SER A 121 17.63 -18.74 18.63
C SER A 121 16.15 -19.08 18.83
N PRO A 122 15.73 -19.50 20.06
CA PRO A 122 14.31 -19.75 20.37
C PRO A 122 13.41 -18.54 20.14
N LYS A 123 13.98 -17.33 20.15
CA LYS A 123 13.23 -16.09 19.94
C LYS A 123 12.90 -15.88 18.47
N ILE A 124 13.87 -16.06 17.58
CA ILE A 124 13.65 -16.02 16.11
C ILE A 124 12.63 -17.10 15.74
N LYS A 125 12.79 -18.35 16.21
CA LYS A 125 11.84 -19.44 15.94
C LYS A 125 10.41 -19.09 16.31
N ARG A 126 10.19 -18.60 17.54
CA ARG A 126 8.84 -18.21 18.01
C ARG A 126 8.23 -17.08 17.18
N THR A 127 9.03 -16.08 16.84
CA THR A 127 8.60 -14.98 15.99
C THR A 127 8.22 -15.49 14.59
N LEU A 128 9.07 -16.32 14.00
CA LEU A 128 8.86 -16.88 12.66
C LEU A 128 7.61 -17.78 12.62
N SER A 129 7.40 -18.62 13.64
CA SER A 129 6.16 -19.42 13.82
C SER A 129 4.91 -18.55 13.93
N ALA A 130 4.96 -17.47 14.70
CA ALA A 130 3.83 -16.57 14.84
C ALA A 130 3.46 -15.89 13.51
N ILE A 131 4.47 -15.39 12.80
CA ILE A 131 4.29 -14.80 11.46
C ILE A 131 3.70 -15.83 10.50
N TYR A 132 4.27 -17.02 10.44
CA TYR A 132 3.82 -18.09 9.55
C TYR A 132 2.35 -18.46 9.78
N ASP A 133 1.95 -18.68 11.03
CA ASP A 133 0.57 -19.02 11.40
C ASP A 133 -0.41 -17.87 11.06
N ALA A 134 0.04 -16.62 11.21
CA ALA A 134 -0.72 -15.44 10.81
C ALA A 134 -0.89 -15.37 9.29
N ILE A 135 0.17 -15.66 8.52
CA ILE A 135 0.10 -15.71 7.05
C ILE A 135 -0.93 -16.75 6.61
N LEU A 136 -0.91 -17.95 7.17
CA LEU A 136 -1.89 -18.99 6.82
C LEU A 136 -3.34 -18.55 7.07
N THR A 137 -3.61 -17.99 8.26
CA THR A 137 -4.95 -17.50 8.59
C THR A 137 -5.36 -16.33 7.67
N SER A 138 -4.40 -15.50 7.26
CA SER A 138 -4.62 -14.40 6.34
C SER A 138 -4.90 -14.87 4.92
N THR A 139 -4.22 -15.92 4.45
CA THR A 139 -4.50 -16.56 3.16
C THR A 139 -5.93 -17.08 3.11
N ASP A 140 -6.44 -17.72 4.17
CA ASP A 140 -7.85 -18.14 4.23
C ASP A 140 -8.81 -16.96 4.13
N ASN A 141 -8.51 -15.84 4.80
CA ASN A 141 -9.31 -14.62 4.68
C ASN A 141 -9.28 -14.06 3.25
N LEU A 142 -8.13 -14.07 2.57
CA LEU A 142 -8.02 -13.67 1.17
C LEU A 142 -8.82 -14.61 0.25
N THR A 143 -8.78 -15.92 0.46
CA THR A 143 -9.64 -16.87 -0.28
C THR A 143 -11.12 -16.53 -0.12
N ILE A 144 -11.57 -16.23 1.10
CA ILE A 144 -12.95 -15.78 1.34
C ILE A 144 -13.21 -14.43 0.65
N ALA A 145 -12.23 -13.52 0.65
CA ALA A 145 -12.35 -12.20 0.06
C ALA A 145 -12.73 -12.24 -1.42
N TYR A 146 -12.16 -13.20 -2.15
CA TYR A 146 -12.37 -13.38 -3.59
C TYR A 146 -13.31 -14.53 -3.96
N SER A 147 -13.91 -15.21 -2.98
CA SER A 147 -14.74 -16.42 -3.20
C SER A 147 -15.95 -16.27 -4.11
N LYS A 148 -16.37 -15.03 -4.41
CA LYS A 148 -17.47 -14.72 -5.34
C LYS A 148 -17.01 -14.54 -6.80
N LEU A 149 -15.73 -14.74 -7.07
CA LEU A 149 -15.12 -14.64 -8.39
C LEU A 149 -14.58 -16.01 -8.79
N ASP A 150 -14.81 -16.41 -10.04
CA ASP A 150 -14.06 -17.51 -10.64
C ASP A 150 -12.62 -17.07 -10.99
N SER A 151 -11.79 -17.99 -11.46
CA SER A 151 -10.37 -17.70 -11.74
C SER A 151 -10.18 -16.64 -12.83
N ALA A 152 -11.00 -16.63 -13.88
CA ALA A 152 -10.90 -15.67 -14.96
C ALA A 152 -11.39 -14.27 -14.53
N GLN A 153 -12.44 -14.23 -13.70
CA GLN A 153 -12.92 -13.00 -13.10
C GLN A 153 -11.92 -12.42 -12.10
N LEU A 154 -11.28 -13.26 -11.28
CA LEU A 154 -10.23 -12.84 -10.36
C LEU A 154 -9.03 -12.26 -11.11
N ASP A 155 -8.60 -12.94 -12.18
CA ASP A 155 -7.53 -12.44 -13.05
C ASP A 155 -7.88 -11.06 -13.62
N THR A 156 -9.11 -10.88 -14.11
CA THR A 156 -9.60 -9.57 -14.59
C THR A 156 -9.51 -8.49 -13.49
N VAL A 157 -9.97 -8.81 -12.28
CA VAL A 157 -9.96 -7.87 -11.15
C VAL A 157 -8.56 -7.47 -10.72
N LEU A 158 -7.57 -8.36 -10.83
CA LEU A 158 -6.19 -8.10 -10.40
C LEU A 158 -5.32 -7.50 -11.52
N THR A 159 -5.63 -7.73 -12.79
CA THR A 159 -4.85 -7.21 -13.92
C THR A 159 -5.34 -5.86 -14.42
N MET A 160 -6.66 -5.68 -14.53
CA MET A 160 -7.24 -4.48 -15.12
C MET A 160 -6.89 -3.17 -14.39
N PRO A 161 -6.78 -3.11 -13.04
CA PRO A 161 -6.31 -1.89 -12.36
C PRO A 161 -4.94 -1.41 -12.85
N ILE A 162 -4.04 -2.33 -13.22
CA ILE A 162 -2.71 -2.00 -13.69
C ILE A 162 -2.79 -1.28 -15.04
N GLU A 163 -3.69 -1.72 -15.92
CA GLU A 163 -3.97 -1.10 -17.21
C GLU A 163 -4.64 0.27 -17.03
N LEU A 164 -5.63 0.37 -16.14
CA LEU A 164 -6.36 1.61 -15.86
C LEU A 164 -5.49 2.70 -15.25
N LEU A 165 -4.48 2.33 -14.48
CA LEU A 165 -3.51 3.27 -13.89
C LEU A 165 -2.33 3.58 -14.83
N SER A 166 -2.17 2.86 -15.93
CA SER A 166 -1.16 3.18 -16.94
C SER A 166 -1.59 4.41 -17.77
N PRO A 167 -0.67 5.30 -18.17
CA PRO A 167 -1.02 6.48 -18.97
C PRO A 167 -1.75 6.11 -20.26
N PHE A 168 -2.79 6.90 -20.60
CA PHE A 168 -3.67 6.64 -21.74
C PHE A 168 -2.93 6.51 -23.08
N GLU A 169 -1.87 7.29 -23.30
CA GLU A 169 -1.01 7.23 -24.48
C GLU A 169 -0.44 5.81 -24.69
N ARG A 170 -0.05 5.12 -23.59
CA ARG A 170 0.42 3.72 -23.64
C ARG A 170 -0.68 2.68 -23.83
N ARG A 171 -1.96 3.01 -23.58
CA ARG A 171 -3.09 2.09 -23.78
C ARG A 171 -3.48 1.94 -25.25
N ILE A 172 -3.08 2.89 -26.10
CA ILE A 172 -3.66 3.09 -27.43
C ILE A 172 -2.62 3.14 -28.57
N ASP A 173 -1.33 3.31 -28.23
CA ASP A 173 -0.27 3.67 -29.19
C ASP A 173 -0.03 2.71 -30.35
N ASN A 174 -0.45 1.44 -30.24
CA ASN A 174 -0.23 0.45 -31.32
C ASN A 174 -1.46 0.17 -32.19
N GLN A 175 -2.67 0.58 -31.79
CA GLN A 175 -3.91 0.26 -32.54
C GLN A 175 -4.50 1.45 -33.29
N ILE A 176 -4.30 2.68 -32.81
CA ILE A 176 -5.05 3.85 -33.32
C ILE A 176 -4.28 4.67 -34.37
N ASN A 177 -2.96 4.49 -34.47
CA ASN A 177 -2.11 5.29 -35.35
C ASN A 177 -2.35 5.01 -36.86
N ALA A 178 -3.03 3.91 -37.23
CA ALA A 178 -3.43 3.59 -38.60
C ALA A 178 -4.92 3.22 -38.77
N ALA A 179 -5.74 3.33 -37.71
CA ALA A 179 -7.15 2.94 -37.72
C ALA A 179 -8.07 4.02 -38.30
N THR A 180 -9.11 3.61 -39.01
CA THR A 180 -10.24 4.44 -39.45
C THR A 180 -11.04 4.95 -38.25
N ALA A 181 -11.84 6.00 -38.44
CA ALA A 181 -12.69 6.54 -37.35
C ALA A 181 -13.63 5.49 -36.75
N LEU A 182 -14.22 4.62 -37.60
CA LEU A 182 -15.09 3.54 -37.14
C LEU A 182 -14.36 2.49 -36.29
N GLU A 183 -13.12 2.14 -36.65
CA GLU A 183 -12.31 1.21 -35.88
C GLU A 183 -11.92 1.80 -34.52
N LYS A 184 -11.70 3.12 -34.44
CA LYS A 184 -11.46 3.82 -33.17
C LYS A 184 -12.70 3.78 -32.28
N ASP A 185 -13.87 4.08 -32.82
CA ASP A 185 -15.14 4.02 -32.08
C ASP A 185 -15.41 2.61 -31.53
N ILE A 186 -15.12 1.56 -32.29
CA ILE A 186 -15.26 0.16 -31.83
C ILE A 186 -14.30 -0.14 -30.67
N VAL A 187 -13.03 0.24 -30.80
CA VAL A 187 -12.02 0.02 -29.74
C VAL A 187 -12.37 0.77 -28.45
N GLU A 188 -12.86 2.01 -28.57
CA GLU A 188 -13.33 2.80 -27.42
C GLU A 188 -14.53 2.12 -26.73
N LEU A 189 -15.54 1.67 -27.50
CA LEU A 189 -16.70 0.95 -26.96
C LEU A 189 -16.30 -0.38 -26.28
N GLU A 190 -15.36 -1.13 -26.86
CA GLU A 190 -14.84 -2.35 -26.24
C GLU A 190 -14.14 -2.05 -24.91
N GLN A 191 -13.37 -0.96 -24.84
CA GLN A 191 -12.71 -0.55 -23.61
C GLN A 191 -13.73 -0.14 -22.54
N GLU A 192 -14.72 0.68 -22.88
CA GLU A 192 -15.80 1.07 -21.97
C GLU A 192 -16.53 -0.17 -21.41
N ASN A 193 -16.85 -1.14 -22.27
CA ASN A 193 -17.48 -2.39 -21.84
C ASN A 193 -16.59 -3.21 -20.88
N ARG A 194 -15.28 -3.24 -21.11
CA ARG A 194 -14.34 -3.88 -20.15
C ARG A 194 -14.33 -3.15 -18.82
N GLU A 195 -14.34 -1.82 -18.83
CA GLU A 195 -14.32 -0.99 -17.61
C GLU A 195 -15.57 -1.22 -16.77
N VAL A 196 -16.75 -1.20 -17.41
CA VAL A 196 -18.02 -1.52 -16.74
C VAL A 196 -17.96 -2.91 -16.11
N ARG A 197 -17.54 -3.92 -16.88
CA ARG A 197 -17.40 -5.30 -16.38
C ARG A 197 -16.45 -5.39 -15.19
N PHE A 198 -15.32 -4.67 -15.23
CA PHE A 198 -14.39 -4.64 -14.10
C PHE A 198 -15.04 -4.09 -12.83
N PHE A 199 -15.73 -2.96 -12.90
CA PHE A 199 -16.39 -2.39 -11.72
C PHE A 199 -17.51 -3.29 -11.18
N GLU A 200 -18.23 -4.02 -12.03
CA GLU A 200 -19.20 -5.03 -11.59
C GLU A 200 -18.57 -6.20 -10.83
N LEU A 201 -17.42 -6.68 -11.31
CA LEU A 201 -16.68 -7.77 -10.65
C LEU A 201 -16.01 -7.29 -9.35
N ALA A 202 -15.40 -6.12 -9.37
CA ALA A 202 -14.71 -5.53 -8.23
C ALA A 202 -15.66 -5.31 -7.03
N GLN A 203 -16.95 -5.04 -7.27
CA GLN A 203 -17.97 -4.94 -6.21
C GLN A 203 -18.22 -6.27 -5.48
N ARG A 204 -17.84 -7.41 -6.07
CA ARG A 204 -18.00 -8.73 -5.45
C ARG A 204 -16.88 -9.04 -4.47
N VAL A 205 -15.77 -8.30 -4.53
CA VAL A 205 -14.63 -8.46 -3.63
C VAL A 205 -14.99 -8.00 -2.22
N ASN A 206 -14.76 -8.86 -1.24
CA ASN A 206 -15.01 -8.53 0.16
C ASN A 206 -13.80 -7.81 0.77
N GLN A 207 -13.82 -6.48 0.70
CA GLN A 207 -12.79 -5.58 1.23
C GLN A 207 -12.53 -5.77 2.73
N GLN A 208 -13.57 -6.10 3.51
CA GLN A 208 -13.42 -6.37 4.94
C GLN A 208 -12.50 -7.56 5.20
N LYS A 209 -12.54 -8.59 4.35
CA LYS A 209 -11.71 -9.77 4.52
C LYS A 209 -10.25 -9.55 4.12
N ILE A 210 -9.99 -8.72 3.12
CA ILE A 210 -8.64 -8.25 2.79
C ILE A 210 -8.06 -7.46 3.97
N PHE A 211 -8.86 -6.57 4.56
CA PHE A 211 -8.46 -5.83 5.74
C PHE A 211 -8.21 -6.71 6.97
N ASP A 212 -9.06 -7.70 7.23
CA ASP A 212 -8.89 -8.65 8.33
C ASP A 212 -7.54 -9.39 8.19
N ALA A 213 -7.18 -9.81 6.97
CA ALA A 213 -5.88 -10.38 6.65
C ALA A 213 -4.73 -9.40 6.93
N ALA A 214 -4.79 -8.20 6.33
CA ALA A 214 -3.76 -7.16 6.49
C ALA A 214 -3.50 -6.81 7.96
N LYS A 215 -4.58 -6.60 8.72
CA LYS A 215 -4.50 -6.28 10.15
C LYS A 215 -3.86 -7.38 10.96
N LEU A 216 -4.20 -8.65 10.71
CA LEU A 216 -3.62 -9.78 11.44
C LEU A 216 -2.11 -9.88 11.18
N VAL A 217 -1.69 -9.83 9.91
CA VAL A 217 -0.28 -9.93 9.55
C VAL A 217 0.48 -8.76 10.15
N PHE A 218 0.02 -7.53 9.93
CA PHE A 218 0.68 -6.33 10.42
C PHE A 218 0.88 -6.32 11.93
N GLN A 219 -0.16 -6.66 12.71
CA GLN A 219 -0.02 -6.70 14.17
C GLN A 219 0.94 -7.79 14.64
N THR A 220 0.94 -8.94 13.96
CA THR A 220 1.88 -10.03 14.26
C THR A 220 3.32 -9.61 13.92
N THR A 221 3.52 -8.94 12.79
CA THR A 221 4.81 -8.39 12.36
C THR A 221 5.35 -7.34 13.34
N LEU A 222 4.52 -6.42 13.83
CA LEU A 222 4.97 -5.44 14.83
C LEU A 222 5.39 -6.10 16.15
N ASN A 223 4.63 -7.10 16.60
CA ASN A 223 5.01 -7.88 17.78
C ASN A 223 6.32 -8.64 17.55
N ALA A 224 6.48 -9.24 16.37
CA ALA A 224 7.69 -9.91 15.92
C ALA A 224 8.91 -8.98 15.96
N ILE A 225 8.82 -7.79 15.37
CA ILE A 225 9.87 -6.77 15.35
C ILE A 225 10.31 -6.43 16.78
N SER A 226 9.36 -6.19 17.70
CA SER A 226 9.68 -5.89 19.10
C SER A 226 10.51 -6.99 19.79
N GLN A 227 10.31 -8.25 19.38
CA GLN A 227 11.08 -9.39 19.87
C GLN A 227 12.43 -9.49 19.16
N LEU A 228 12.46 -9.31 17.83
CA LEU A 228 13.66 -9.43 17.00
C LEU A 228 14.72 -8.39 17.38
N LYS A 229 14.34 -7.14 17.66
CA LYS A 229 15.25 -6.07 18.13
C LYS A 229 16.02 -6.37 19.42
N THR A 230 15.69 -7.47 20.12
CA THR A 230 16.35 -7.88 21.37
C THR A 230 17.07 -9.21 21.24
N VAL A 231 17.10 -9.79 20.04
CA VAL A 231 17.87 -10.99 19.74
C VAL A 231 19.34 -10.60 19.65
N THR A 232 20.22 -11.43 20.22
CA THR A 232 21.66 -11.30 19.97
C THR A 232 21.93 -11.63 18.51
N SER A 233 22.44 -10.66 17.77
CA SER A 233 22.93 -10.79 16.41
C SER A 233 23.87 -11.98 16.25
N ILE A 234 23.65 -12.77 15.20
CA ILE A 234 24.48 -13.92 14.85
C ILE A 234 24.69 -13.93 13.34
N SER A 235 25.85 -14.43 12.91
CA SER A 235 26.11 -14.72 11.50
C SER A 235 25.70 -16.15 11.14
N GLY A 236 25.35 -16.32 9.88
CA GLY A 236 25.06 -17.57 9.21
C GLY A 236 26.20 -18.10 8.35
N THR A 237 26.07 -19.34 7.92
CA THR A 237 27.00 -19.99 6.98
C THR A 237 26.27 -20.97 6.07
N LEU A 238 24.94 -20.84 5.97
CA LEU A 238 24.11 -21.79 5.23
C LEU A 238 24.21 -21.48 3.74
N THR A 239 24.58 -22.47 2.95
CA THR A 239 24.46 -22.38 1.49
C THR A 239 23.03 -22.73 1.09
N VAL A 240 22.45 -21.92 0.21
CA VAL A 240 21.13 -22.13 -0.38
C VAL A 240 21.28 -22.08 -1.91
N PRO A 241 20.25 -22.40 -2.72
CA PRO A 241 20.37 -22.25 -4.17
C PRO A 241 20.75 -20.82 -4.55
N ASP A 242 21.75 -20.65 -5.42
CA ASP A 242 22.28 -19.34 -5.83
C ASP A 242 21.23 -18.47 -6.56
N THR A 243 20.10 -19.05 -6.97
CA THR A 243 18.94 -18.31 -7.52
C THR A 243 18.04 -17.71 -6.44
N MET A 244 18.22 -18.10 -5.18
CA MET A 244 17.39 -17.68 -4.04
C MET A 244 18.12 -16.64 -3.19
N ALA A 245 19.33 -16.95 -2.75
CA ALA A 245 20.17 -16.02 -2.00
C ALA A 245 21.62 -16.51 -1.87
N PHE A 246 22.54 -15.61 -1.50
CA PHE A 246 23.89 -15.97 -1.05
C PHE A 246 24.40 -14.93 -0.04
N GLY A 247 25.44 -15.28 0.73
CA GLY A 247 26.01 -14.41 1.77
C GLY A 247 25.78 -14.94 3.19
N ASP A 248 25.48 -14.06 4.14
CA ASP A 248 25.37 -14.38 5.57
C ASP A 248 24.01 -15.01 5.93
N ILE A 249 23.77 -16.26 5.52
CA ILE A 249 22.45 -16.89 5.67
C ILE A 249 22.41 -17.82 6.89
N ILE A 250 21.48 -17.57 7.80
CA ILE A 250 21.25 -18.41 9.00
C ILE A 250 20.36 -19.60 8.66
N TYR A 251 19.25 -19.36 7.96
CA TYR A 251 18.23 -20.38 7.72
C TYR A 251 17.49 -20.17 6.41
N TYR A 252 17.09 -21.26 5.78
CA TYR A 252 16.23 -21.27 4.60
C TYR A 252 15.38 -22.53 4.57
N ALA A 253 14.11 -22.38 4.17
CA ALA A 253 13.21 -23.50 3.91
C ALA A 253 12.17 -23.16 2.86
N GLU A 254 11.85 -24.14 2.02
CA GLU A 254 10.66 -24.13 1.18
C GLU A 254 9.43 -24.54 2.01
N THR A 255 8.33 -23.80 1.86
CA THR A 255 7.11 -24.01 2.63
C THR A 255 5.85 -23.82 1.79
N GLU A 256 4.68 -24.20 2.32
CA GLU A 256 3.39 -24.02 1.61
C GLU A 256 2.98 -22.55 1.42
N ILE A 257 3.50 -21.63 2.23
CA ILE A 257 3.24 -20.18 2.04
C ILE A 257 4.24 -19.52 1.09
N GLY A 258 5.27 -20.25 0.69
CA GLY A 258 6.41 -19.78 -0.09
C GLY A 258 7.75 -19.93 0.66
N PRO A 259 8.87 -19.61 -0.01
CA PRO A 259 10.21 -19.66 0.57
C PRO A 259 10.34 -18.75 1.80
N VAL A 260 11.00 -19.25 2.85
CA VAL A 260 11.29 -18.53 4.08
C VAL A 260 12.80 -18.47 4.28
N ILE A 261 13.33 -17.29 4.61
CA ILE A 261 14.76 -17.08 4.82
C ILE A 261 15.03 -16.20 6.04
N VAL A 262 16.16 -16.47 6.71
CA VAL A 262 16.69 -15.65 7.81
C VAL A 262 18.15 -15.30 7.52
N GLY A 263 18.44 -14.00 7.39
CA GLY A 263 19.76 -13.39 7.25
C GLY A 263 20.46 -13.17 8.58
N GLY A 264 21.78 -13.04 8.51
CA GLY A 264 22.67 -12.80 9.63
C GLY A 264 22.90 -11.32 9.90
N VAL A 265 24.14 -10.96 10.21
CA VAL A 265 24.58 -9.56 10.41
C VAL A 265 25.66 -9.11 9.42
N GLY A 266 26.05 -10.03 8.54
CA GLY A 266 26.93 -9.80 7.41
C GLY A 266 26.13 -9.66 6.12
N PRO A 267 26.81 -9.32 5.01
CA PRO A 267 26.16 -9.01 3.75
C PRO A 267 25.48 -10.25 3.13
N THR A 268 24.27 -10.03 2.66
CA THR A 268 23.37 -11.02 2.08
C THR A 268 22.72 -10.46 0.81
N PHE A 269 22.61 -11.32 -0.20
CA PHE A 269 21.95 -11.02 -1.46
C PHE A 269 20.69 -11.87 -1.55
N TYR A 270 19.52 -11.22 -1.54
CA TYR A 270 18.21 -11.84 -1.65
C TYR A 270 17.69 -11.74 -3.08
N LEU A 271 17.53 -12.87 -3.76
CA LEU A 271 17.20 -12.96 -5.19
C LEU A 271 15.83 -13.61 -5.44
N GLY A 272 15.27 -14.27 -4.44
CA GLY A 272 14.08 -15.11 -4.57
C GLY A 272 12.75 -14.45 -4.17
N PRO A 273 11.62 -15.06 -4.57
CA PRO A 273 10.27 -14.68 -4.13
C PRO A 273 10.03 -15.20 -2.71
N PHE A 274 10.59 -14.56 -1.69
CA PHE A 274 10.37 -14.98 -0.31
C PHE A 274 9.01 -14.54 0.23
N ALA A 275 8.31 -15.45 0.90
CA ALA A 275 7.13 -15.13 1.69
C ALA A 275 7.51 -14.45 3.02
N ILE A 276 8.65 -14.85 3.60
CA ILE A 276 9.21 -14.23 4.80
C ILE A 276 10.71 -14.05 4.63
N ILE A 277 11.17 -12.82 4.79
CA ILE A 277 12.57 -12.47 5.04
C ILE A 277 12.65 -11.89 6.45
N ILE A 278 13.56 -12.41 7.27
CA ILE A 278 14.01 -11.77 8.51
C ILE A 278 15.52 -11.59 8.40
N ASP A 279 15.96 -10.37 8.19
CA ASP A 279 17.37 -9.99 8.29
C ASP A 279 17.66 -9.44 9.70
N LEU A 280 18.80 -9.82 10.28
CA LEU A 280 19.24 -9.30 11.58
C LEU A 280 20.18 -8.09 11.45
N GLY A 281 20.55 -7.74 10.22
CA GLY A 281 21.24 -6.53 9.77
C GLY A 281 22.39 -6.84 8.82
N GLY A 282 23.18 -5.83 8.49
CA GLY A 282 24.28 -5.96 7.52
C GLY A 282 24.08 -4.97 6.39
N ASP A 283 25.02 -4.88 5.44
CA ASP A 283 24.80 -4.09 4.22
C ASP A 283 24.34 -5.07 3.11
N ASP A 284 23.03 -5.18 2.92
CA ASP A 284 22.35 -6.22 2.16
C ASP A 284 21.81 -5.74 0.82
N ASN A 285 21.48 -6.71 -0.05
CA ASN A 285 20.97 -6.48 -1.39
C ASN A 285 19.66 -7.25 -1.59
N TYR A 286 18.55 -6.52 -1.64
CA TYR A 286 17.21 -7.03 -1.90
C TYR A 286 16.88 -6.86 -3.39
N LEU A 287 17.17 -7.89 -4.19
CA LEU A 287 17.11 -7.84 -5.66
C LEU A 287 15.86 -8.53 -6.24
N TYR A 288 14.80 -8.63 -5.44
CA TYR A 288 13.50 -9.18 -5.84
C TYR A 288 12.37 -8.39 -5.13
N HIS A 289 11.26 -9.03 -4.77
CA HIS A 289 10.09 -8.35 -4.22
C HIS A 289 10.21 -7.93 -2.74
N ALA A 290 11.03 -8.58 -1.90
CA ALA A 290 11.22 -8.30 -0.47
C ALA A 290 9.99 -7.68 0.26
N GLY A 291 9.05 -8.54 0.67
CA GLY A 291 7.80 -8.10 1.30
C GLY A 291 6.71 -7.65 0.33
N GLY A 292 7.00 -7.64 -0.97
CA GLY A 292 6.00 -7.44 -2.04
C GLY A 292 5.30 -8.73 -2.46
N THR A 293 4.00 -8.67 -2.77
CA THR A 293 3.22 -9.85 -3.19
C THR A 293 3.56 -10.30 -4.61
N THR A 294 3.39 -11.60 -4.88
CA THR A 294 3.42 -12.17 -6.24
C THR A 294 2.13 -12.98 -6.49
N PRO A 295 1.81 -13.39 -7.73
CA PRO A 295 0.66 -14.26 -7.98
C PRO A 295 0.64 -15.56 -7.17
N LYS A 296 1.82 -16.05 -6.75
CA LYS A 296 1.96 -17.27 -5.93
C LYS A 296 2.08 -16.99 -4.43
N ILE A 297 2.42 -15.75 -4.05
CA ILE A 297 2.68 -15.34 -2.67
C ILE A 297 1.80 -14.13 -2.38
N PRO A 298 0.54 -14.36 -1.97
CA PRO A 298 -0.43 -13.28 -1.73
C PRO A 298 -0.17 -12.56 -0.40
N VAL A 299 0.71 -13.10 0.45
CA VAL A 299 1.15 -12.46 1.69
C VAL A 299 2.66 -12.58 1.78
N ALA A 300 3.36 -11.45 1.76
CA ALA A 300 4.83 -11.38 1.83
C ALA A 300 5.28 -10.38 2.89
N ILE A 301 6.33 -10.72 3.62
CA ILE A 301 6.87 -9.89 4.70
C ILE A 301 8.39 -9.87 4.59
N SER A 302 8.99 -8.68 4.65
CA SER A 302 10.42 -8.49 4.83
C SER A 302 10.65 -7.63 6.06
N ILE A 303 11.50 -8.11 6.97
CA ILE A 303 11.92 -7.40 8.17
C ILE A 303 13.43 -7.30 8.12
N ASP A 304 13.93 -6.09 7.97
CA ASP A 304 15.33 -5.73 8.13
C ASP A 304 15.52 -4.96 9.44
N LEU A 305 16.56 -5.29 10.19
CA LEU A 305 16.86 -4.65 11.47
C LEU A 305 17.95 -3.59 11.36
N GLY A 306 18.66 -3.50 10.23
CA GLY A 306 19.42 -2.32 9.86
C GLY A 306 20.69 -2.59 9.09
N GLY A 307 21.19 -1.56 8.42
CA GLY A 307 22.18 -1.72 7.36
C GLY A 307 22.40 -0.43 6.60
N ASN A 308 23.15 -0.47 5.51
CA ASN A 308 22.94 0.48 4.41
C ASN A 308 22.65 -0.34 3.16
N ASP A 309 21.37 -0.56 2.92
CA ASP A 309 20.89 -1.61 2.05
C ASP A 309 20.52 -1.10 0.66
N LEU A 310 20.56 -2.02 -0.29
CA LEU A 310 20.08 -1.78 -1.65
C LEU A 310 18.80 -2.59 -1.91
N TYR A 311 17.69 -1.89 -2.09
CA TYR A 311 16.43 -2.44 -2.56
C TYR A 311 16.28 -2.14 -4.05
N TRP A 312 16.44 -3.15 -4.90
CA TRP A 312 16.37 -3.00 -6.36
C TRP A 312 15.44 -4.04 -6.98
N SER A 313 14.34 -3.58 -7.58
CA SER A 313 13.51 -4.43 -8.43
C SER A 313 12.84 -3.61 -9.53
N ASP A 314 12.88 -4.15 -10.75
CA ASP A 314 12.14 -3.60 -11.89
C ASP A 314 10.70 -4.16 -11.95
N ASP A 315 10.34 -5.10 -11.08
CA ASP A 315 9.00 -5.67 -10.99
C ASP A 315 8.02 -4.72 -10.29
N LYS A 316 6.76 -4.80 -10.72
CA LYS A 316 5.65 -4.13 -10.03
C LYS A 316 5.35 -4.86 -8.73
N PHE A 317 4.83 -4.13 -7.77
CA PHE A 317 4.46 -4.69 -6.46
C PHE A 317 5.64 -5.29 -5.70
N SER A 318 6.81 -4.65 -5.78
CA SER A 318 7.98 -4.90 -4.94
C SER A 318 8.02 -3.97 -3.71
N PHE A 319 8.69 -4.43 -2.65
CA PHE A 319 9.02 -3.68 -1.43
C PHE A 319 7.78 -3.26 -0.63
N GLY A 320 7.21 -4.23 0.08
CA GLY A 320 6.07 -4.00 0.98
C GLY A 320 4.76 -3.67 0.28
N SER A 321 4.65 -3.81 -1.04
CA SER A 321 3.42 -3.53 -1.79
C SER A 321 2.59 -4.78 -2.09
N ALA A 322 1.30 -4.60 -2.36
CA ALA A 322 0.35 -5.68 -2.55
C ALA A 322 -0.59 -5.50 -3.74
N LEU A 323 -0.74 -6.57 -4.51
CA LEU A 323 -1.84 -6.80 -5.43
C LEU A 323 -2.67 -7.98 -4.93
N GLY A 324 -3.93 -7.72 -4.57
CA GLY A 324 -4.85 -8.79 -4.15
C GLY A 324 -4.53 -9.42 -2.77
N GLY A 325 -3.65 -8.80 -2.00
CA GLY A 325 -3.00 -9.46 -0.87
C GLY A 325 -2.46 -8.50 0.18
N VAL A 326 -1.40 -8.93 0.88
CA VAL A 326 -0.75 -8.16 1.94
C VAL A 326 0.76 -8.18 1.72
N GLY A 327 1.35 -7.00 1.54
CA GLY A 327 2.79 -6.81 1.46
C GLY A 327 3.24 -5.98 2.64
N ILE A 328 4.36 -6.35 3.27
CA ILE A 328 4.95 -5.59 4.38
C ILE A 328 6.45 -5.53 4.19
N LEU A 329 7.00 -4.32 4.17
CA LEU A 329 8.42 -4.08 4.33
C LEU A 329 8.62 -3.26 5.61
N TYR A 330 9.41 -3.81 6.53
CA TYR A 330 9.92 -3.07 7.67
C TYR A 330 11.43 -2.98 7.54
N ASP A 331 11.91 -1.77 7.27
CA ASP A 331 13.31 -1.40 7.26
C ASP A 331 13.55 -0.44 8.44
N ALA A 332 14.52 -0.76 9.30
CA ALA A 332 14.62 -0.19 10.64
C ALA A 332 15.53 1.03 10.75
N GLU A 333 16.78 0.88 10.31
CA GLU A 333 17.87 1.83 10.51
C GLU A 333 18.86 1.70 9.36
N GLY A 334 19.30 2.83 8.80
CA GLY A 334 20.22 2.77 7.68
C GLY A 334 20.23 4.00 6.79
N ASN A 335 21.12 4.00 5.81
CA ASN A 335 21.09 4.92 4.68
C ASN A 335 20.87 4.15 3.39
N ASP A 336 19.62 3.74 3.19
CA ASP A 336 19.27 2.74 2.19
C ASP A 336 18.89 3.37 0.85
N ILE A 337 19.07 2.60 -0.22
CA ILE A 337 18.75 3.00 -1.58
C ILE A 337 17.59 2.16 -2.09
N TYR A 338 16.52 2.83 -2.49
CA TYR A 338 15.34 2.21 -3.08
C TYR A 338 15.25 2.55 -4.56
N ARG A 339 15.45 1.54 -5.41
CA ARG A 339 15.25 1.62 -6.87
C ARG A 339 14.12 0.69 -7.28
N VAL A 340 12.98 1.31 -7.58
CA VAL A 340 11.71 0.59 -7.76
C VAL A 340 10.99 1.03 -9.02
N ASN A 341 10.09 0.18 -9.53
CA ASN A 341 9.17 0.52 -10.62
C ASN A 341 7.81 0.98 -10.07
N ASN A 342 6.84 1.18 -10.98
CA ASN A 342 5.47 1.57 -10.64
C ASN A 342 4.81 0.55 -9.70
N MET A 343 3.93 1.04 -8.82
CA MET A 343 3.12 0.22 -7.90
C MET A 343 3.94 -0.57 -6.86
N SER A 344 5.14 -0.09 -6.54
CA SER A 344 5.99 -0.59 -5.45
C SER A 344 5.91 0.31 -4.21
N LEU A 345 6.65 -0.02 -3.14
CA LEU A 345 6.76 0.79 -1.91
C LEU A 345 5.42 1.09 -1.24
N GLY A 346 4.85 0.09 -0.59
CA GLY A 346 3.61 0.25 0.19
C GLY A 346 2.34 0.47 -0.66
N CYS A 347 2.42 0.35 -1.98
CA CYS A 347 1.24 0.41 -2.85
C CYS A 347 0.29 -0.77 -2.54
N GLY A 348 -1.02 -0.51 -2.49
CA GLY A 348 -2.05 -1.54 -2.32
C GLY A 348 -3.16 -1.43 -3.37
N ILE A 349 -3.36 -2.47 -4.18
CA ILE A 349 -4.47 -2.59 -5.12
C ILE A 349 -5.26 -3.84 -4.77
N PHE A 350 -6.53 -3.68 -4.39
CA PHE A 350 -7.32 -4.75 -3.76
C PHE A 350 -6.51 -5.48 -2.67
N GLY A 351 -5.69 -4.75 -1.94
CA GLY A 351 -4.65 -5.28 -1.07
C GLY A 351 -4.06 -4.18 -0.21
N TRP A 352 -3.22 -4.56 0.73
CA TRP A 352 -2.57 -3.63 1.64
C TRP A 352 -1.06 -3.76 1.48
N GLY A 353 -0.45 -2.73 0.90
CA GLY A 353 0.98 -2.51 1.02
C GLY A 353 1.27 -1.67 2.27
N ILE A 354 2.31 -2.04 3.01
CA ILE A 354 2.69 -1.45 4.30
C ILE A 354 4.18 -1.18 4.35
#